data_AF-A0AAE3T2E7-F1
#
_entry.id   AF-A0AAE3T2E7-F1
#
_cell.length_a   1.000
_cell.length_b   1.000
_cell.length_c   1.000
_cell.angle_alpha   90.00
_cell.angle_beta   90.00
_cell.angle_gamma   90.00
#
_symmetry.space_group_name_H-M   'P 1'
#
loop_
_entity.id
_entity.type
_entity.pdbx_description
1 polymer ?
#
loop_
_entity_poly.entity_id
_entity_poly.type
_entity_poly.pdbx_seq_one_letter_code
_entity_poly.pdbx_strand_id
1 'polypeptide(L)'
;MNTNPATRTVAERQFDVEDARGRTYRVTRYVWEEEQDGAWTELWDMLLTANGGLVDPLPDGSGYCVDGTATLVREVPGSVRTRASKEMDAVVPVGATGAH
;
A
#
# COMPACT_ATOMS: atom_id res chain seq x y z
N MET A 1 24.49 3.54 -24.40
CA MET A 1 23.38 4.41 -23.95
C MET A 1 22.91 3.83 -22.62
N ASN A 2 23.09 4.54 -21.50
CA ASN A 2 22.46 4.13 -20.24
C ASN A 2 21.01 4.57 -20.33
N THR A 3 20.12 3.67 -20.73
CA THR A 3 18.69 3.86 -20.49
C THR A 3 18.49 3.72 -18.99
N ASN A 4 18.09 4.80 -18.34
CA ASN A 4 17.65 4.71 -16.95
C ASN A 4 16.42 3.80 -16.93
N PRO A 5 16.35 2.81 -16.04
CA PRO A 5 15.20 1.93 -15.98
C PRO A 5 13.95 2.73 -15.62
N ALA A 6 12.81 2.40 -16.25
CA ALA A 6 11.56 3.08 -15.98
C ALA A 6 11.02 2.67 -14.61
N THR A 7 10.57 3.62 -13.79
CA THR A 7 9.99 3.35 -12.47
C THR A 7 8.54 3.81 -12.39
N ARG A 8 7.70 3.08 -11.65
CA ARG A 8 6.31 3.48 -11.37
C ARG A 8 5.87 3.14 -9.96
N THR A 9 4.90 3.88 -9.45
CA THR A 9 4.21 3.54 -8.20
C THR A 9 2.80 3.04 -8.52
N VAL A 10 2.43 1.92 -7.90
CA VAL A 10 1.17 1.23 -8.15
C VAL A 10 0.44 1.04 -6.82
N ALA A 11 -0.85 1.39 -6.78
CA ALA A 11 -1.73 0.88 -5.73
C ALA A 11 -2.05 -0.58 -6.06
N GLU A 12 -1.47 -1.50 -5.30
CA GLU A 12 -1.51 -2.94 -5.59
C GLU A 12 -2.70 -3.62 -4.91
N ARG A 13 -2.95 -3.31 -3.64
CA ARG A 13 -4.12 -3.81 -2.90
C ARG A 13 -4.65 -2.81 -1.89
N GLN A 14 -5.90 -3.02 -1.49
CA GLN A 14 -6.55 -2.36 -0.37
C GLN A 14 -7.14 -3.41 0.56
N PHE A 15 -7.20 -3.09 1.84
CA PHE A 15 -7.89 -3.89 2.85
C PHE A 15 -8.34 -2.96 3.98
N ASP A 16 -9.34 -3.39 4.73
CA ASP A 16 -9.85 -2.63 5.86
C ASP A 16 -9.21 -3.19 7.15
N VAL A 17 -8.83 -2.31 8.07
CA VAL A 17 -8.31 -2.67 9.40
C VAL A 17 -9.17 -2.07 10.49
N GLU A 18 -9.26 -2.75 11.63
CA GLU A 18 -10.07 -2.34 12.78
C GLU A 18 -9.21 -2.16 14.02
N ASP A 19 -9.43 -1.08 14.76
CA ASP A 19 -8.81 -0.86 16.07
C ASP A 19 -9.63 -1.44 17.25
N ALA A 20 -9.06 -1.41 18.46
CA ALA A 20 -9.73 -1.91 19.66
C ALA A 20 -11.05 -1.18 20.02
N ARG A 21 -11.35 -0.04 19.39
CA ARG A 21 -12.60 0.72 19.57
C ARG A 21 -13.63 0.41 18.48
N GLY A 22 -13.35 -0.53 17.59
CA GLY A 22 -14.21 -0.90 16.47
C GLY A 22 -14.23 0.13 15.34
N ARG A 23 -13.26 1.06 15.29
CA ARG A 23 -13.15 1.99 14.17
C ARG A 23 -12.42 1.31 13.02
N THR A 24 -12.99 1.41 11.82
CA THR A 24 -12.44 0.81 10.61
C THR A 24 -11.73 1.85 9.76
N TYR A 25 -10.57 1.48 9.22
CA TYR A 25 -9.78 2.31 8.32
C TYR A 25 -9.43 1.53 7.07
N ARG A 26 -9.47 2.19 5.91
CA ARG A 26 -8.94 1.60 4.68
C ARG A 26 -7.43 1.79 4.62
N VAL A 27 -6.71 0.71 4.36
CA VAL A 27 -5.28 0.68 4.08
C VAL A 27 -5.09 0.39 2.60
N THR A 28 -4.18 1.12 1.96
CA THR A 28 -3.71 0.85 0.60
C THR A 28 -2.24 0.43 0.65
N ARG A 29 -1.91 -0.67 -0.02
CA ARG A 29 -0.53 -1.07 -0.30
C ARG A 29 -0.09 -0.40 -1.60
N TYR A 30 0.90 0.46 -1.50
CA TYR A 30 1.60 1.02 -2.65
C TYR A 30 2.88 0.24 -2.88
N VAL A 31 3.16 -0.04 -4.15
CA VAL A 31 4.36 -0.75 -4.58
C VAL A 31 5.12 0.13 -5.56
N TRP A 32 6.43 0.23 -5.37
CA TRP A 32 7.35 0.82 -6.33
C TRP A 32 7.93 -0.28 -7.18
N GLU A 33 7.74 -0.17 -8.49
CA GLU A 33 8.19 -1.15 -9.46
C GLU A 33 9.19 -0.50 -10.43
N GLU A 34 10.19 -1.26 -10.83
CA GLU A 34 11.17 -0.90 -11.84
C GLU A 34 11.11 -1.87 -13.03
N GLU A 35 11.20 -1.35 -14.24
CA GLU A 35 11.30 -2.16 -15.45
C GLU A 35 12.75 -2.63 -15.65
N GLN A 36 12.95 -3.95 -15.64
CA GLN A 36 14.20 -4.62 -15.95
C GLN A 36 13.94 -5.68 -17.03
N ASP A 37 14.66 -5.59 -18.15
CA ASP A 37 14.58 -6.55 -19.26
C ASP A 37 13.15 -6.85 -19.76
N GLY A 38 12.27 -5.84 -19.77
CA GLY A 38 10.87 -5.95 -20.20
C GLY A 38 9.92 -6.54 -19.16
N ALA A 39 10.38 -6.76 -17.93
CA ALA A 39 9.58 -7.18 -16.78
C ALA A 39 9.56 -6.11 -15.68
N TRP A 40 8.43 -5.96 -15.00
CA TRP A 40 8.31 -5.09 -13.84
C TRP A 40 8.64 -5.87 -12.56
N THR A 41 9.57 -5.35 -11.76
CA THR A 41 10.00 -5.95 -10.50
C THR A 41 9.70 -5.01 -9.35
N GLU A 42 9.10 -5.52 -8.28
CA GLU A 42 8.87 -4.78 -7.03
C GLU A 42 10.21 -4.50 -6.32
N LEU A 43 10.45 -3.23 -6.00
CA LEU A 43 11.61 -2.78 -5.24
C LEU A 43 11.28 -2.52 -3.78
N TRP A 44 10.09 -1.98 -3.52
CA TRP A 44 9.67 -1.55 -2.19
C TRP A 44 8.15 -1.43 -2.11
N ASP A 45 7.60 -1.59 -0.90
CA ASP A 45 6.19 -1.39 -0.62
C ASP A 45 5.94 -0.54 0.63
N MET A 46 4.74 0.05 0.68
CA MET A 46 4.28 0.89 1.78
C MET A 46 2.81 0.65 2.02
N LEU A 47 2.42 0.52 3.29
CA LEU A 47 1.02 0.50 3.68
C LEU A 47 0.63 1.87 4.24
N LEU A 48 -0.44 2.44 3.69
CA LEU A 48 -0.92 3.77 4.07
C LEU A 48 -2.42 3.73 4.31
N THR A 49 -2.86 4.25 5.45
CA THR A 49 -4.27 4.51 5.69
C THR A 49 -4.79 5.61 4.76
N ALA A 50 -6.09 5.62 4.47
CA ALA A 50 -6.72 6.70 3.68
C ALA A 50 -6.50 8.11 4.26
N ASN A 51 -6.19 8.22 5.55
CA ASN A 51 -5.92 9.49 6.22
C ASN A 51 -4.42 9.85 6.28
N GLY A 52 -3.56 9.10 5.60
CA GLY A 52 -2.12 9.38 5.51
C GLY A 52 -1.26 8.83 6.65
N GLY A 53 -1.82 8.03 7.56
CA GLY A 53 -1.04 7.31 8.57
C GLY A 53 -0.33 6.10 7.95
N LEU A 54 0.97 5.98 8.18
CA LEU A 54 1.78 4.81 7.81
C LEU A 54 1.37 3.60 8.66
N VAL A 55 1.47 2.42 8.07
CA VAL A 55 1.07 1.17 8.72
C VAL A 55 2.20 0.16 8.59
N ASP A 56 2.61 -0.42 9.70
CA ASP A 56 3.63 -1.47 9.73
C ASP A 56 3.04 -2.80 10.19
N PRO A 57 3.37 -3.92 9.54
CA PRO A 57 3.02 -5.24 10.05
C PRO A 57 3.72 -5.50 11.38
N LEU A 58 3.01 -6.11 12.33
CA LEU A 58 3.61 -6.54 13.59
C LEU A 58 4.55 -7.74 13.34
N PRO A 59 5.68 -7.84 14.06
CA PRO A 59 6.65 -8.93 13.86
C PRO A 59 6.08 -10.33 14.11
N ASP A 60 5.01 -10.44 14.90
CA ASP A 60 4.33 -11.69 15.23
C ASP A 60 3.20 -12.06 14.24
N GLY A 61 2.95 -11.20 13.24
CA GLY A 61 1.89 -11.40 12.25
C GLY A 61 0.47 -11.25 12.80
N SER A 62 0.29 -10.80 14.05
CA SER A 62 -1.03 -10.68 14.68
C SER A 62 -1.88 -9.53 14.14
N GLY A 63 -1.27 -8.61 13.40
CA GLY A 63 -1.93 -7.45 12.82
C GLY A 63 -0.92 -6.40 12.40
N TYR A 64 -1.31 -5.13 12.58
CA TYR A 64 -0.54 -3.98 12.16
C TYR A 64 -0.48 -2.91 13.26
N CYS A 65 0.49 -2.03 13.15
CA CYS A 65 0.62 -0.83 13.96
C CYS A 65 0.51 0.39 13.05
N VAL A 66 -0.32 1.37 13.43
CA VAL A 66 -0.34 2.67 12.74
C VAL A 66 0.77 3.55 13.30
N ASP A 67 1.82 3.75 12.50
CA ASP A 67 2.95 4.60 12.84
C ASP A 67 2.49 6.05 13.06
N GLY A 68 3.05 6.70 14.08
CA GLY A 68 2.63 8.00 14.59
C GLY A 68 1.57 7.96 15.71
N THR A 69 0.82 6.87 15.88
CA THR A 69 -0.14 6.73 17.02
C THR A 69 0.09 5.51 17.88
N ALA A 70 0.94 4.57 17.43
CA ALA A 70 1.11 3.26 18.05
C ALA A 70 -0.22 2.49 18.21
N THR A 71 -1.22 2.80 17.39
CA THR A 71 -2.53 2.13 17.44
C THR A 71 -2.40 0.76 16.82
N LEU A 72 -2.69 -0.27 17.61
CA LEU A 72 -2.78 -1.64 17.12
C LEU A 72 -4.10 -1.85 16.38
N VAL A 73 -4.00 -2.42 15.18
CA VAL A 73 -5.15 -2.72 14.33
C VAL A 73 -5.02 -4.13 13.75
N ARG A 74 -6.15 -4.74 13.45
CA ARG A 74 -6.23 -6.07 12.82
C ARG A 74 -6.94 -5.96 11.48
N GLU A 75 -6.56 -6.82 10.54
CA GLU A 75 -7.28 -6.91 9.27
C GLU A 75 -8.74 -7.34 9.48
N VAL A 76 -9.65 -6.70 8.77
CA VAL A 76 -11.05 -7.11 8.69
C VAL A 76 -11.16 -8.23 7.65
N PRO A 77 -11.60 -9.45 8.04
CA PRO A 77 -11.69 -10.58 7.12
C PRO A 77 -12.57 -10.28 5.91
N GLY A 78 -12.11 -10.66 4.72
CA GLY A 78 -12.85 -10.49 3.46
C GLY A 78 -12.89 -9.07 2.90
N SER A 79 -12.14 -8.14 3.48
CA SER A 79 -12.08 -6.73 3.02
C SER A 79 -11.08 -6.47 1.88
N VAL A 80 -10.32 -7.50 1.48
CA VAL A 80 -9.24 -7.37 0.51
C VAL A 80 -9.77 -7.08 -0.89
N ARG A 81 -9.21 -6.05 -1.52
CA ARG A 81 -9.46 -5.61 -2.89
C ARG A 81 -8.10 -5.46 -3.57
N THR A 82 -7.95 -5.86 -4.82
CA THR A 82 -6.67 -5.80 -5.53
C THR A 82 -6.74 -4.84 -6.70
N ARG A 83 -5.59 -4.59 -7.34
CA ARG A 83 -5.50 -3.80 -8.57
C ARG A 83 -6.44 -4.26 -9.68
N ALA A 84 -6.74 -5.54 -9.75
CA ALA A 84 -7.66 -6.10 -10.72
C ALA A 84 -9.15 -5.91 -10.35
N SER A 85 -9.44 -5.50 -9.11
CA SER A 85 -10.80 -5.31 -8.59
C SER A 85 -11.40 -3.99 -9.07
N LYS A 86 -12.69 -4.00 -9.47
CA LYS A 86 -13.47 -2.79 -9.78
C LYS A 86 -13.79 -1.92 -8.56
N GLU A 87 -13.49 -2.43 -7.36
CA GLU A 87 -13.81 -1.81 -6.06
C GLU A 87 -12.63 -1.02 -5.48
N MET A 88 -11.51 -0.91 -6.20
CA MET A 88 -10.33 -0.22 -5.72
C MET A 88 -10.39 1.27 -6.10
N ASP A 89 -10.73 2.12 -5.12
CA ASP A 89 -10.64 3.58 -5.24
C ASP A 89 -9.21 4.05 -4.95
N ALA A 90 -8.27 3.66 -5.82
CA ALA A 90 -6.87 4.02 -5.63
C ALA A 90 -6.61 5.48 -5.99
N VAL A 91 -6.33 6.30 -4.99
CA VAL A 91 -5.70 7.61 -5.19
C VAL A 91 -4.22 7.36 -5.45
N VAL A 92 -3.76 7.65 -6.67
CA VAL A 92 -2.31 7.73 -6.95
C VAL A 92 -1.81 9.04 -6.32
N PRO A 93 -0.84 9.01 -5.40
CA PRO A 93 -0.31 10.25 -4.82
C PRO A 93 0.24 11.16 -5.93
N VAL A 94 -0.18 12.42 -5.91
CA VAL A 94 0.33 13.46 -6.82
C VAL A 94 1.84 13.58 -6.62
N GLY A 95 2.62 13.39 -7.70
CA GLY A 95 4.08 13.32 -7.66
C GLY A 95 4.66 11.94 -8.00
N ALA A 96 3.83 10.90 -8.08
CA ALA A 96 4.20 9.59 -8.65
C ALA A 96 4.24 9.58 -10.19
N THR A 97 4.44 10.74 -10.81
CA THR A 97 4.82 10.83 -12.22
C THR A 97 6.33 10.63 -12.28
N GLY A 98 6.77 9.47 -12.76
CA GLY A 98 8.12 9.30 -13.25
C GLY A 98 8.43 10.46 -14.19
N ALA A 99 9.49 11.21 -13.88
CA ALA A 99 9.97 12.28 -14.72
C ALA A 99 10.33 11.72 -16.11
N HIS A 100 9.88 12.45 -17.14
CA HIS A 100 10.02 12.16 -18.56
C HIS A 100 11.48 11.97 -19.02
#